data_AF-A0A2U0S6F9-F1
#
_entry.id   AF-A0A2U0S6F9-F1
#
_cell.length_a   1.000
_cell.length_b   1.000
_cell.length_c   1.000
_cell.angle_alpha   90.00
_cell.angle_beta   90.00
_cell.angle_gamma   90.00
#
_symmetry.space_group_name_H-M   'P 1'
#
loop_
_entity.id
_entity.type
_entity.pdbx_description
1 polymer ?
#
loop_
_entity_poly.entity_id
_entity_poly.type
_entity_poly.pdbx_seq_one_letter_code
_entity_poly.pdbx_strand_id
1 'polypeptide(L)'
;MLIETIVAFLLVLSVAAVIYVLSKGLVPKSKDSEEKSAMYACGEKVVSKRLLVNVSLYKYLIFFVIIDSPALILAFAALALQMINPFTLLIYLGIILAADLLLLGGL
;
A
#
# COMPACT_ATOMS: atom_id res chain seq x y z
N MET A 1 4.85 -17.31 18.03
CA MET A 1 4.20 -16.11 17.47
C MET A 1 5.16 -14.96 17.17
N LEU A 2 5.64 -14.16 18.14
CA LEU A 2 6.45 -12.96 17.83
C LEU A 2 7.76 -13.27 17.07
N ILE A 3 8.50 -14.29 17.50
CA ILE A 3 9.76 -14.71 16.86
C ILE A 3 9.49 -15.18 15.42
N GLU A 4 8.44 -15.98 15.21
CA GLU A 4 8.05 -16.47 13.88
C GLU A 4 7.68 -15.30 12.95
N THR A 5 6.95 -14.29 13.47
CA THR A 5 6.61 -13.08 12.70
C THR A 5 7.84 -12.28 12.33
N ILE A 6 8.79 -12.10 13.25
CA ILE A 6 10.06 -11.40 12.98
C ILE A 6 10.88 -12.16 11.93
N VAL A 7 10.97 -13.48 12.05
CA VAL A 7 11.68 -14.33 11.09
C VAL A 7 11.03 -14.27 9.71
N ALA A 8 9.70 -14.35 9.63
CA ALA A 8 8.97 -14.22 8.37
C ALA A 8 9.21 -12.85 7.70
N PHE A 9 9.16 -11.77 8.48
CA PHE A 9 9.45 -10.42 7.99
C PHE A 9 10.87 -10.29 7.43
N LEU A 10 11.87 -10.78 8.17
CA LEU A 10 13.27 -10.75 7.72
C LEU A 10 13.49 -11.60 6.47
N LEU A 11 12.80 -12.74 6.35
CA LEU A 11 12.86 -13.59 5.16
C LEU A 11 12.31 -12.85 3.94
N VAL A 12 11.12 -12.26 4.03
CA VAL A 12 10.54 -11.50 2.91
C VAL A 12 11.43 -10.31 2.53
N LEU A 13 11.94 -9.57 3.52
CA LEU A 13 12.82 -8.43 3.29
C LEU A 13 14.13 -8.85 2.59
N SER A 14 14.74 -9.95 3.06
CA SER A 14 15.97 -10.47 2.47
C SER A 14 15.77 -10.96 1.03
N VAL A 15 14.67 -11.65 0.74
CA VAL A 15 14.33 -12.08 -0.63
C VAL A 15 14.13 -10.87 -1.54
N ALA A 16 13.38 -9.86 -1.10
CA ALA A 16 13.18 -8.63 -1.87
C ALA A 16 14.51 -7.90 -2.14
N ALA A 17 15.40 -7.82 -1.14
CA ALA A 17 16.72 -7.23 -1.28
C ALA A 17 17.61 -8.01 -2.26
N VAL A 18 17.60 -9.34 -2.17
CA VAL A 18 18.33 -10.21 -3.10
C VAL A 18 17.84 -10.01 -4.53
N ILE A 19 16.52 -9.98 -4.76
CA ILE A 19 15.95 -9.69 -6.08
C ILE A 19 16.45 -8.34 -6.58
N TYR A 20 16.37 -7.28 -5.77
CA TYR A 20 16.81 -5.94 -6.16
C TYR A 20 18.29 -5.90 -6.58
N VAL A 21 19.17 -6.54 -5.79
CA VAL A 21 20.62 -6.57 -6.08
C VAL A 21 20.93 -7.41 -7.32
N LEU A 22 20.28 -8.57 -7.48
CA LEU A 22 20.45 -9.41 -8.66
C LEU A 22 19.94 -8.71 -9.93
N SER A 23 18.77 -8.06 -9.87
CA SER A 23 18.23 -7.27 -10.97
C SER A 23 19.17 -6.14 -11.37
N LYS A 24 19.80 -5.47 -10.40
CA LYS A 24 20.81 -4.42 -10.68
C LYS A 24 22.05 -4.98 -11.38
N GLY A 25 22.47 -6.21 -11.07
CA GLY A 25 23.63 -6.85 -11.68
C GLY A 25 23.36 -7.39 -13.10
N LEU A 26 22.14 -7.84 -13.38
CA LEU A 26 21.75 -8.43 -14.66
C LEU A 26 21.41 -7.38 -15.73
N VAL A 27 21.10 -6.15 -15.34
CA VAL A 27 20.73 -5.09 -16.29
C VAL A 27 21.98 -4.48 -16.94
N PRO A 28 22.04 -4.39 -18.27
CA PRO A 28 23.14 -3.71 -18.95
C PRO A 28 23.18 -2.23 -18.55
N LYS A 29 24.32 -1.79 -18.03
CA LYS A 29 24.53 -0.37 -17.71
C LYS A 29 24.60 0.43 -19.01
N SER A 30 23.51 1.12 -19.35
CA SER A 30 23.58 2.13 -20.41
C SER A 30 24.37 3.35 -19.92
N LYS A 31 25.01 4.08 -20.83
CA LYS A 31 25.63 5.38 -20.49
C LYS A 31 24.58 6.30 -19.88
N ASP A 32 24.98 7.03 -18.84
CA ASP A 32 24.15 8.06 -18.25
C ASP A 32 24.05 9.22 -19.25
N SER A 33 22.83 9.53 -19.69
CA SER A 33 22.51 10.66 -20.55
C SER A 33 21.40 11.48 -19.91
N GLU A 34 21.42 12.80 -20.12
CA GLU A 34 20.38 13.69 -19.60
C GLU A 34 18.98 13.27 -20.08
N GLU A 35 18.88 12.76 -21.32
CA GLU A 35 17.64 12.24 -21.90
C GLU A 35 17.10 11.00 -21.16
N LYS A 36 17.97 10.13 -20.63
CA LYS A 36 17.54 8.95 -19.86
C LYS A 36 16.97 9.33 -18.49
N SER A 37 17.46 10.42 -17.91
CA SER A 37 16.95 10.97 -16.64
C SER A 37 15.76 11.91 -16.81
N ALA A 38 15.44 12.30 -18.04
CA ALA A 38 14.32 13.18 -18.32
C ALA A 38 12.98 12.46 -18.08
N MET A 39 11.98 13.22 -17.65
CA MET A 39 10.62 12.71 -17.50
C MET A 39 10.09 12.22 -18.85
N TYR A 40 9.47 11.03 -18.87
CA TYR A 40 8.89 10.51 -20.10
C TYR A 40 7.77 11.42 -20.61
N ALA A 41 7.95 11.96 -21.80
CA ALA A 41 6.96 12.76 -22.51
C ALA A 41 7.21 12.75 -24.02
N CYS A 42 7.34 11.55 -24.59
CA CYS A 42 7.51 11.36 -26.04
C CYS A 42 8.64 12.22 -26.66
N GLY A 43 9.73 12.45 -25.92
CA GLY A 43 10.88 13.26 -26.35
C GLY A 43 10.75 14.77 -26.10
N GLU A 44 9.62 15.24 -25.57
CA GLU A 44 9.42 16.65 -25.21
C GLU A 44 9.99 16.95 -23.81
N LYS A 45 10.70 18.07 -23.68
CA LYS A 45 11.25 18.53 -22.40
C LYS A 45 10.14 19.18 -21.57
N VAL A 46 9.42 18.38 -20.79
CA VAL A 46 8.45 18.89 -19.81
C VAL A 46 9.15 19.29 -18.52
N VAL A 47 8.97 20.55 -18.14
CA VAL A 47 9.25 21.01 -16.79
C VAL A 47 8.05 20.62 -15.94
N SER A 48 8.22 19.62 -15.07
CA SER A 48 7.18 19.23 -14.12
C SER A 48 6.85 20.42 -13.21
N LYS A 49 5.74 21.12 -13.49
CA LYS A 49 5.11 21.95 -12.47
C LYS A 49 4.68 20.99 -11.37
N ARG A 50 5.05 21.29 -10.11
CA ARG A 50 4.70 20.49 -8.93
C ARG A 50 3.26 20.03 -9.10
N LEU A 51 3.09 18.72 -9.26
CA LEU A 51 1.79 18.11 -9.39
C LEU A 51 1.12 18.33 -8.05
N LEU A 52 0.30 19.37 -7.95
CA LEU A 52 -0.60 19.57 -6.83
C LEU A 52 -1.56 18.39 -6.93
N VAL A 53 -1.23 17.33 -6.19
CA VAL A 53 -2.04 16.14 -6.07
C VAL A 53 -3.45 16.61 -5.82
N ASN A 54 -4.32 16.39 -6.81
CA ASN A 54 -5.66 16.91 -6.79
C ASN A 54 -6.36 16.40 -5.53
N VAL A 55 -7.08 17.27 -4.83
CA VAL A 55 -7.61 17.14 -3.46
C VAL A 55 -8.60 15.97 -3.28
N SER A 56 -8.78 15.11 -4.28
CA SER A 56 -9.61 13.90 -4.25
C SER A 56 -9.00 12.76 -3.40
N LEU A 57 -7.69 12.51 -3.49
CA LEU A 57 -7.05 11.43 -2.71
C LEU A 57 -7.03 11.71 -1.20
N TYR A 58 -7.03 12.98 -0.82
CA TYR A 58 -7.11 13.36 0.59
C TYR A 58 -8.44 12.95 1.23
N LYS A 59 -9.56 13.10 0.50
CA LYS A 59 -10.87 12.65 0.96
C LYS A 59 -10.91 11.11 1.09
N TYR A 60 -10.33 10.41 0.12
CA TYR A 60 -10.17 8.95 0.18
C TYR A 60 -9.38 8.53 1.44
N LEU A 61 -8.25 9.17 1.72
CA LEU A 61 -7.45 8.90 2.92
C LEU A 61 -8.23 9.12 4.21
N ILE A 62 -9.05 10.17 4.28
CA ILE A 62 -9.91 10.42 5.45
C ILE A 62 -10.92 9.29 5.63
N PHE A 63 -11.62 8.88 4.57
CA PHE A 63 -12.59 7.78 4.66
C PHE A 63 -11.92 6.45 5.01
N PHE A 64 -10.76 6.16 4.42
CA PHE A 64 -9.95 5.00 4.79
C PHE A 64 -9.61 5.01 6.28
N VAL A 65 -9.11 6.12 6.82
CA VAL A 65 -8.79 6.22 8.25
C VAL A 65 -10.03 6.05 9.13
N ILE A 66 -11.15 6.67 8.79
CA ILE A 66 -12.37 6.62 9.60
C ILE A 66 -13.01 5.23 9.60
N ILE A 67 -12.97 4.51 8.47
CA ILE A 67 -13.68 3.23 8.35
C ILE A 67 -12.77 2.03 8.60
N ASP A 68 -11.52 2.06 8.14
CA ASP A 68 -10.59 0.93 8.25
C ASP A 68 -9.96 0.84 9.65
N SER A 69 -9.63 1.98 10.26
CA SER A 69 -8.98 1.97 11.59
C SER A 69 -9.85 1.38 12.71
N PRO A 70 -11.17 1.66 12.81
CA PRO A 70 -12.02 1.00 13.80
C PRO A 70 -12.24 -0.48 13.50
N ALA A 71 -12.24 -0.87 12.21
CA ALA A 71 -12.36 -2.26 11.81
C ALA A 71 -11.15 -3.08 12.29
N LEU A 72 -9.93 -2.56 12.10
CA LEU A 72 -8.69 -3.15 12.63
C LEU A 72 -8.71 -3.22 14.16
N ILE A 73 -9.14 -2.15 14.85
CA ILE A 73 -9.26 -2.14 16.31
C ILE A 73 -10.24 -3.23 16.78
N LEU A 74 -11.39 -3.36 16.11
CA LEU A 74 -12.39 -4.39 16.42
C LEU A 74 -11.83 -5.80 16.18
N ALA A 75 -11.10 -6.02 15.10
CA ALA A 75 -10.47 -7.30 14.80
C ALA A 75 -9.42 -7.69 15.87
N PHE A 76 -8.56 -6.74 16.27
CA PHE A 76 -7.59 -6.97 17.34
C PHE A 76 -8.24 -7.15 18.71
N ALA A 77 -9.31 -6.41 19.02
CA ALA A 77 -10.07 -6.57 20.26
C ALA A 77 -10.74 -7.96 20.32
N ALA A 78 -11.33 -8.42 19.22
CA ALA A 78 -11.91 -9.76 19.12
C ALA A 78 -10.86 -10.86 19.30
N LEU A 79 -9.68 -10.68 18.69
CA LEU A 79 -8.55 -11.59 18.84
C LEU A 79 -8.02 -11.62 20.29
N ALA A 80 -7.85 -10.45 20.92
CA ALA A 80 -7.33 -10.33 22.28
C ALA A 80 -8.27 -10.93 23.33
N LEU A 81 -9.58 -10.80 23.14
CA LEU A 81 -10.60 -11.38 24.02
C LEU A 81 -10.89 -12.86 23.72
N GLN A 82 -10.15 -13.49 22.80
CA GLN A 82 -10.42 -14.84 22.28
C GLN A 82 -11.87 -15.03 21.77
N MET A 83 -12.53 -13.93 21.44
CA MET A 83 -13.92 -13.88 20.97
C MET A 83 -13.97 -13.87 19.44
N ILE A 84 -13.15 -14.73 18.81
CA ILE A 84 -13.20 -14.94 17.37
C ILE A 84 -14.46 -15.76 17.08
N ASN A 85 -15.57 -15.03 16.94
CA ASN A 85 -16.86 -15.57 16.55
C ASN A 85 -17.08 -15.27 15.06
N PRO A 86 -17.63 -16.21 14.26
CA PRO A 86 -18.03 -15.95 12.87
C PRO A 86 -18.86 -14.66 12.70
N PHE A 87 -19.66 -14.27 13.70
CA PHE A 87 -20.42 -13.00 13.63
C PHE A 87 -19.52 -11.76 13.64
N THR A 88 -18.45 -11.75 14.43
CA THR A 88 -17.49 -10.64 14.46
C THR A 88 -16.73 -10.51 13.15
N LEU A 89 -16.38 -11.66 12.54
CA LEU A 89 -15.75 -11.71 11.23
C LEU A 89 -16.70 -11.20 10.13
N LEU A 90 -17.98 -11.53 10.21
CA LEU A 90 -19.01 -11.03 9.28
C LEU A 90 -19.17 -9.51 9.39
N ILE A 91 -19.17 -8.97 10.62
CA ILE A 91 -19.22 -7.52 10.85
C ILE A 91 -17.98 -6.83 10.27
N TYR A 92 -16.79 -7.38 10.52
CA TYR A 92 -15.54 -6.85 9.95
C TYR A 92 -15.55 -6.85 8.41
N LEU A 93 -15.97 -7.96 7.79
CA LEU A 93 -16.10 -8.06 6.34
C LEU A 93 -17.13 -7.06 5.77
N GLY A 94 -18.23 -6.84 6.50
CA GLY A 94 -19.25 -5.85 6.15
C GLY A 94 -18.74 -4.41 6.22
N ILE A 95 -17.90 -4.08 7.21
CA ILE A 95 -17.26 -2.77 7.33
C ILE A 95 -16.28 -2.54 6.17
N ILE A 96 -15.45 -3.55 5.83
CA ILE A 96 -14.55 -3.47 4.66
C ILE A 96 -15.35 -3.25 3.38
N LEU A 97 -16.41 -4.04 3.16
CA LEU A 97 -17.26 -3.90 1.98
C LEU A 97 -17.91 -2.52 1.89
N ALA A 98 -18.40 -1.97 3.01
CA ALA A 98 -18.97 -0.63 3.07
C ALA A 98 -17.92 0.46 2.80
N ALA A 99 -16.70 0.29 3.32
CA ALA A 99 -15.57 1.15 3.02
C ALA A 99 -15.27 1.15 1.52
N ASP A 100 -15.12 -0.04 0.93
CA ASP A 100 -14.82 -0.20 -0.48
C ASP A 100 -15.93 0.40 -1.35
N LEU A 101 -17.22 0.20 -1.03
CA LEU A 101 -18.33 0.78 -1.77
C LEU A 101 -18.33 2.32 -1.72
N LEU A 102 -18.10 2.88 -0.53
CA LEU A 102 -18.01 4.33 -0.31
C LEU A 102 -16.83 4.94 -1.06
N LEU A 103 -15.73 4.20 -1.17
CA LEU A 103 -14.52 4.61 -1.86
C LEU A 103 -14.61 4.41 -3.39
N LEU A 104 -15.33 3.39 -3.86
CA LEU A 104 -15.53 3.10 -5.30
C LEU A 104 -16.50 4.10 -5.94
N GLY A 105 -17.47 4.58 -5.17
CA GLY A 105 -18.58 5.38 -5.65
C GLY A 105 -18.85 6.57 -4.77
N GLY A 106 -17.85 7.44 -4.56
CA GLY A 106 -18.07 8.74 -3.92
C GLY A 106 -19.31 9.43 -4.53
N LEU A 107 -20.41 9.41 -3.79
CA LEU A 107 -21.67 10.07 -4.12
C LEU A 107 -21.54 11.58 -3.94
#